data_AF-A0AAU9X5U1-F1
#
_entry.id   AF-A0AAU9X5U1-F1
#
_cell.length_a   1.000
_cell.length_b   1.000
_cell.length_c   1.000
_cell.angle_alpha   90.00
_cell.angle_beta   90.00
_cell.angle_gamma   90.00
#
_symmetry.space_group_name_H-M   'P 1'
#
loop_
_entity.id
_entity.type
_entity.pdbx_description
1 polymer ?
#
loop_
_entity_poly.entity_id
_entity_poly.type
_entity_poly.pdbx_seq_one_letter_code
_entity_poly.pdbx_strand_id
1 'polypeptide(L)'
;MPDSPQTVSRYWIDPDGGSQANAFKAYCDMDTNAGGWTLVWSYSFTNYTHFNDHSNAITPRPNWPAKNEVNVPISTISPLNETDYNAMNFSLWKTLGRQVLIKSNINNWLLCQPVTGSLVDWQKGDVNCTITKYVADPGESASAPSKFSPKIDHGPMFHSSGRWDSNFYYFNGYTGKYWPTHDPCGRNGPNQKKNVLDPHGNIFIRAESLLGTCLLSYGLFRFHQRYLQKKIRASPRGLTQHSTVTSCKTLLDQSLPPSTGIYWINPEGVSQSNAFKAYCDTNTYGGGWTLVWSYSFTNYAHLNDGSNAITPRPNWPAKNEVNAPIFITPPLNETDNDAMNFSHWKQLGRQVLIKSNINNWLVCHPGPGSLVFGGKVTSTVRSSNT
;
A
#
# COMPACT_ATOMS: atom_id res chain seq x y z
N MET A 1 6.31 28.43 -2.96
CA MET A 1 6.00 27.54 -1.82
C MET A 1 5.76 26.15 -2.35
N PRO A 2 6.58 25.14 -1.99
CA PRO A 2 6.41 23.79 -2.50
C PRO A 2 5.57 22.97 -1.51
N ASP A 3 4.50 22.34 -2.02
CA ASP A 3 3.82 21.28 -1.30
C ASP A 3 4.73 20.03 -1.26
N SER A 4 4.93 19.53 -0.03
CA SER A 4 5.56 18.25 0.28
C SER A 4 4.96 17.10 -0.54
N PRO A 5 5.75 16.12 -1.03
CA PRO A 5 5.22 15.00 -1.81
C PRO A 5 4.42 14.08 -0.89
N GLN A 6 3.10 14.28 -0.81
CA GLN A 6 2.20 13.27 -0.26
C GLN A 6 2.27 12.04 -1.15
N THR A 7 2.75 10.93 -0.58
CA THR A 7 2.51 9.57 -1.08
C THR A 7 1.03 9.47 -1.46
N VAL A 8 0.72 9.34 -2.75
CA VAL A 8 -0.68 9.42 -3.20
C VAL A 8 -1.36 8.07 -2.92
N SER A 9 -1.75 7.81 -1.68
CA SER A 9 -2.55 6.65 -1.29
C SER A 9 -4.01 6.74 -1.77
N ARG A 10 -4.30 7.58 -2.78
CA ARG A 10 -5.65 7.87 -3.28
C ARG A 10 -5.73 7.54 -4.76
N TYR A 11 -6.61 6.60 -5.11
CA TYR A 11 -6.71 6.02 -6.44
C TYR A 11 -8.14 6.14 -6.97
N TRP A 12 -8.30 6.17 -8.29
CA TRP A 12 -9.60 5.95 -8.92
C TRP A 12 -9.81 4.45 -9.11
N ILE A 13 -10.93 3.93 -8.63
CA ILE A 13 -11.34 2.55 -8.77
C ILE A 13 -12.56 2.50 -9.67
N ASP A 14 -12.45 1.71 -10.73
CA ASP A 14 -13.55 1.32 -11.60
C ASP A 14 -13.88 -0.15 -11.29
N PRO A 15 -14.98 -0.42 -10.57
CA PRO A 15 -15.29 -1.75 -10.07
C PRO A 15 -15.79 -2.73 -11.15
N ASP A 16 -16.35 -2.24 -12.25
CA ASP A 16 -16.86 -3.10 -13.34
C ASP A 16 -15.97 -3.08 -14.60
N GLY A 17 -15.02 -2.15 -14.68
CA GLY A 17 -14.07 -2.00 -15.78
C GLY A 17 -14.74 -1.56 -17.09
N GLY A 18 -15.98 -1.09 -17.01
CA GLY A 18 -16.81 -0.70 -18.15
C GLY A 18 -16.59 0.77 -18.52
N SER A 19 -17.68 1.54 -18.46
CA SER A 19 -17.59 2.99 -18.60
C SER A 19 -17.07 3.58 -17.30
N GLN A 20 -16.17 4.57 -17.38
CA GLN A 20 -15.65 5.28 -16.20
C GLN A 20 -16.70 6.09 -15.42
N ALA A 21 -17.97 6.07 -15.84
CA ALA A 21 -19.07 6.82 -15.22
C ALA A 21 -19.35 6.42 -13.76
N ASN A 22 -19.00 5.20 -13.37
CA ASN A 22 -19.15 4.69 -12.00
C ASN A 22 -17.81 4.66 -11.23
N ALA A 23 -16.72 5.16 -11.82
CA ALA A 23 -15.43 5.19 -11.16
C ALA A 23 -15.48 6.14 -9.96
N PHE A 24 -14.83 5.74 -8.87
CA PHE A 24 -14.80 6.54 -7.64
C PHE A 24 -13.40 6.64 -7.08
N LYS A 25 -13.12 7.74 -6.38
CA LYS A 25 -11.86 7.92 -5.67
C LYS A 25 -11.91 7.17 -4.33
N ALA A 26 -10.85 6.46 -4.00
CA ALA A 26 -10.71 5.72 -2.75
C ALA A 26 -9.28 5.78 -2.22
N TYR A 27 -9.13 5.67 -0.90
CA TYR A 27 -7.83 5.44 -0.28
C TYR A 27 -7.45 3.95 -0.35
N CYS A 28 -6.21 3.64 -0.72
CA CYS A 28 -5.68 2.29 -0.72
C CYS A 28 -4.45 2.15 0.17
N ASP A 29 -4.49 1.23 1.12
CA ASP A 29 -3.36 0.79 1.93
C ASP A 29 -2.61 -0.32 1.17
N MET A 30 -1.38 0.00 0.75
CA MET A 30 -0.52 -0.88 -0.04
C MET A 30 0.57 -1.56 0.78
N ASP A 31 0.65 -1.25 2.08
CA ASP A 31 1.75 -1.67 2.94
C ASP A 31 1.30 -2.75 3.94
N THR A 32 0.10 -2.60 4.49
CA THR A 32 -0.42 -3.51 5.52
C THR A 32 -0.77 -4.86 4.90
N ASN A 33 -0.22 -5.95 5.44
CA ASN A 33 -0.56 -7.33 5.07
C ASN A 33 -0.58 -7.58 3.54
N ALA A 34 0.54 -7.30 2.90
CA ALA A 34 0.75 -7.40 1.45
C ALA A 34 -0.06 -6.41 0.57
N GLY A 35 -0.72 -5.42 1.17
CA GLY A 35 -1.32 -4.30 0.46
C GLY A 35 -2.55 -4.63 -0.38
N GLY A 36 -3.01 -3.68 -1.20
CA GLY A 36 -4.21 -3.83 -2.03
C GLY A 36 -5.52 -3.66 -1.25
N TRP A 37 -5.48 -3.00 -0.10
CA TRP A 37 -6.64 -2.79 0.76
C TRP A 37 -7.33 -1.48 0.40
N THR A 38 -8.60 -1.51 0.02
CA THR A 38 -9.39 -0.29 -0.20
C THR A 38 -10.07 0.12 1.09
N LEU A 39 -9.85 1.35 1.57
CA LEU A 39 -10.58 1.90 2.72
C LEU A 39 -12.02 2.16 2.32
N VAL A 40 -12.94 1.52 3.03
CA VAL A 40 -14.39 1.62 2.76
C VAL A 40 -15.15 2.34 3.86
N TRP A 41 -14.58 2.42 5.07
CA TRP A 41 -15.21 3.10 6.20
C TRP A 41 -14.17 3.56 7.22
N SER A 42 -14.26 4.82 7.61
CA SER A 42 -13.55 5.39 8.76
C SER A 42 -14.59 5.98 9.72
N TYR A 43 -14.44 5.72 11.02
CA TYR A 43 -15.38 6.18 12.04
C TYR A 43 -14.66 6.58 13.32
N SER A 44 -15.27 7.53 14.04
CA SER A 44 -14.94 7.87 15.41
C SER A 44 -16.13 7.58 16.34
N PHE A 45 -16.14 8.18 17.52
CA PHE A 45 -17.09 7.91 18.60
C PHE A 45 -17.80 9.19 19.04
N THR A 46 -19.09 9.10 19.35
CA THR A 46 -19.87 10.24 19.85
C THR A 46 -19.49 10.62 21.29
N ASN A 47 -19.10 9.66 22.12
CA ASN A 47 -18.73 9.91 23.53
C ASN A 47 -17.64 8.94 24.01
N TYR A 48 -16.42 9.12 23.48
CA TYR A 48 -15.30 8.25 23.82
C TYR A 48 -14.91 8.26 25.30
N THR A 49 -15.02 9.42 25.98
CA THR A 49 -14.66 9.58 27.39
C THR A 49 -15.54 8.72 28.31
N HIS A 50 -16.79 8.50 27.92
CA HIS A 50 -17.73 7.61 28.61
C HIS A 50 -18.05 6.39 27.74
N PHE A 51 -17.03 5.59 27.44
CA PHE A 51 -17.09 4.57 26.39
C PHE A 51 -18.22 3.54 26.52
N ASN A 52 -18.58 3.16 27.75
CA ASN A 52 -19.66 2.20 28.04
C ASN A 52 -20.99 2.87 28.43
N ASP A 53 -21.11 4.18 28.22
CA ASP A 53 -22.37 4.90 28.42
C ASP A 53 -23.25 4.78 27.17
N HIS A 54 -24.58 4.81 27.36
CA HIS A 54 -25.51 4.68 26.24
C HIS A 54 -25.43 5.83 25.24
N SER A 55 -24.88 6.99 25.63
CA SER A 55 -24.65 8.12 24.73
C SER A 55 -23.49 7.91 23.75
N ASN A 56 -22.68 6.85 23.93
CA ASN A 56 -21.60 6.52 23.03
C ASN A 56 -22.08 5.64 21.87
N ALA A 57 -21.67 5.97 20.65
CA ALA A 57 -21.95 5.26 19.41
C ALA A 57 -20.81 5.48 18.40
N ILE A 58 -20.64 4.60 17.42
CA ILE A 58 -19.77 4.86 16.27
C ILE A 58 -20.40 5.90 15.36
N THR A 59 -19.59 6.76 14.73
CA THR A 59 -20.10 7.78 13.80
C THR A 59 -19.05 8.20 12.76
N PRO A 60 -19.43 8.41 11.48
CA PRO A 60 -20.73 8.05 10.90
C PRO A 60 -20.83 6.53 10.70
N ARG A 61 -22.04 6.05 10.42
CA ARG A 61 -22.27 4.66 9.99
C ARG A 61 -22.40 4.55 8.46
N PRO A 62 -22.07 3.40 7.86
CA PRO A 62 -22.44 3.12 6.48
C PRO A 62 -23.96 2.99 6.30
N ASN A 63 -24.42 3.09 5.05
CA ASN A 63 -25.82 2.88 4.66
C ASN A 63 -26.25 1.39 4.65
N TRP A 64 -25.64 0.57 5.51
CA TRP A 64 -26.06 -0.84 5.68
C TRP A 64 -27.44 -0.94 6.35
N PRO A 65 -28.10 -2.11 6.29
CA PRO A 65 -29.36 -2.32 7.00
C PRO A 65 -29.20 -2.14 8.53
N ALA A 66 -30.02 -1.29 9.15
CA ALA A 66 -30.03 -1.03 10.59
C ALA A 66 -31.47 -0.94 11.13
N LYS A 67 -31.66 -1.01 12.45
CA LYS A 67 -32.98 -0.70 13.06
C LYS A 67 -33.32 0.78 12.85
N ASN A 68 -34.61 1.10 12.80
CA ASN A 68 -35.11 2.47 12.58
C ASN A 68 -34.69 3.47 13.67
N GLU A 69 -34.41 2.98 14.89
CA GLU A 69 -34.00 3.81 16.01
C GLU A 69 -32.52 4.23 15.97
N VAL A 70 -31.68 3.59 15.15
CA VAL A 70 -30.26 3.92 15.00
C VAL A 70 -30.11 5.34 14.45
N ASN A 71 -29.50 6.24 15.22
CA ASN A 71 -29.64 7.68 15.08
C ASN A 71 -28.36 8.44 14.72
N VAL A 72 -27.21 7.77 14.57
CA VAL A 72 -25.99 8.41 14.07
C VAL A 72 -26.09 8.69 12.55
N PRO A 73 -25.39 9.74 12.05
CA PRO A 73 -25.37 10.08 10.63
C PRO A 73 -24.94 8.91 9.74
N ILE A 74 -25.57 8.81 8.56
CA ILE A 74 -25.18 7.89 7.50
C ILE A 74 -24.21 8.60 6.55
N SER A 75 -23.11 7.94 6.19
CA SER A 75 -22.25 8.39 5.09
C SER A 75 -22.31 7.40 3.92
N THR A 76 -22.26 7.96 2.71
CA THR A 76 -22.07 7.24 1.44
C THR A 76 -20.88 7.81 0.65
N ILE A 77 -20.07 8.64 1.30
CA ILE A 77 -18.88 9.28 0.72
C ILE A 77 -17.67 8.39 0.99
N SER A 78 -16.89 8.08 -0.04
CA SER A 78 -15.68 7.27 0.14
C SER A 78 -14.63 8.04 0.95
N PRO A 79 -14.12 7.49 2.07
CA PRO A 79 -13.07 8.11 2.85
C PRO A 79 -11.73 8.13 2.08
N LEU A 80 -11.03 9.25 2.12
CA LEU A 80 -9.77 9.48 1.38
C LEU A 80 -8.51 9.40 2.25
N ASN A 81 -8.66 9.16 3.55
CA ASN A 81 -7.60 8.80 4.50
C ASN A 81 -8.24 8.21 5.77
N GLU A 82 -7.40 7.71 6.69
CA GLU A 82 -7.83 6.99 7.90
C GLU A 82 -8.49 7.84 9.00
N THR A 83 -8.49 9.18 8.86
CA THR A 83 -9.20 10.13 9.75
C THR A 83 -10.25 10.95 9.00
N ASP A 84 -10.54 10.60 7.74
CA ASP A 84 -11.66 11.13 6.97
C ASP A 84 -12.91 10.32 7.30
N TYR A 85 -13.57 10.67 8.41
CA TYR A 85 -14.70 9.93 8.99
C TYR A 85 -15.92 9.90 8.08
N ASN A 86 -15.88 8.97 7.13
CA ASN A 86 -16.82 8.78 6.05
C ASN A 86 -16.93 7.30 5.70
N ALA A 87 -18.03 6.93 5.04
CA ALA A 87 -18.31 5.55 4.66
C ALA A 87 -18.69 5.49 3.17
N MET A 88 -17.97 4.67 2.41
CA MET A 88 -18.34 4.34 1.05
C MET A 88 -19.71 3.65 1.04
N ASN A 89 -20.51 3.92 0.00
CA ASN A 89 -21.78 3.23 -0.22
C ASN A 89 -21.61 1.69 -0.10
N PHE A 90 -22.32 1.10 0.86
CA PHE A 90 -22.20 -0.29 1.27
C PHE A 90 -22.44 -1.27 0.12
N SER A 91 -23.27 -0.92 -0.86
CA SER A 91 -23.49 -1.74 -2.06
C SER A 91 -22.23 -1.97 -2.90
N LEU A 92 -21.24 -1.05 -2.85
CA LEU A 92 -19.96 -1.17 -3.54
C LEU A 92 -18.98 -2.11 -2.84
N TRP A 93 -19.18 -2.40 -1.56
CA TRP A 93 -18.21 -3.20 -0.78
C TRP A 93 -18.06 -4.61 -1.38
N LYS A 94 -19.17 -5.18 -1.84
CA LYS A 94 -19.21 -6.50 -2.48
C LYS A 94 -18.56 -6.53 -3.85
N THR A 95 -18.36 -5.39 -4.52
CA THR A 95 -17.60 -5.36 -5.78
C THR A 95 -16.09 -5.38 -5.52
N LEU A 96 -15.65 -4.94 -4.34
CA LEU A 96 -14.23 -4.86 -3.97
C LEU A 96 -13.66 -6.18 -3.47
N GLY A 97 -14.46 -7.00 -2.76
CA GLY A 97 -13.98 -8.27 -2.22
C GLY A 97 -14.82 -8.80 -1.07
N ARG A 98 -14.24 -9.71 -0.28
CA ARG A 98 -14.85 -10.20 0.97
C ARG A 98 -13.85 -10.32 2.13
N GLN A 99 -12.54 -10.19 1.87
CA GLN A 99 -11.58 -10.09 2.97
C GLN A 99 -11.73 -8.72 3.63
N VAL A 100 -11.72 -8.71 4.95
CA VAL A 100 -11.88 -7.50 5.76
C VAL A 100 -10.65 -7.32 6.62
N LEU A 101 -10.03 -6.14 6.54
CA LEU A 101 -9.01 -5.69 7.48
C LEU A 101 -9.63 -4.59 8.36
N ILE A 102 -9.59 -4.81 9.67
CA ILE A 102 -10.05 -3.86 10.69
C ILE A 102 -8.82 -3.26 11.34
N LYS A 103 -8.61 -1.96 11.16
CA LYS A 103 -7.60 -1.18 11.88
C LYS A 103 -8.30 -0.35 12.94
N SER A 104 -7.74 -0.27 14.13
CA SER A 104 -8.21 0.62 15.19
C SER A 104 -7.01 1.13 15.98
N ASN A 105 -7.06 2.36 16.44
CA ASN A 105 -6.04 2.88 17.35
C ASN A 105 -6.37 2.61 18.83
N ILE A 106 -7.52 1.99 19.12
CA ILE A 106 -7.97 1.63 20.47
C ILE A 106 -8.13 0.11 20.69
N ASN A 107 -8.07 -0.71 19.64
CA ASN A 107 -8.18 -2.17 19.71
C ASN A 107 -7.29 -2.88 18.68
N ASN A 108 -7.03 -4.17 18.89
CA ASN A 108 -6.18 -5.00 18.03
C ASN A 108 -6.70 -5.08 16.60
N TRP A 109 -5.79 -5.06 15.63
CA TRP A 109 -6.15 -5.11 14.21
C TRP A 109 -6.49 -6.54 13.82
N LEU A 110 -7.60 -6.71 13.08
CA LEU A 110 -8.08 -8.02 12.66
C LEU A 110 -8.03 -8.15 11.14
N LEU A 111 -7.48 -9.25 10.66
CA LEU A 111 -7.68 -9.72 9.28
C LEU A 111 -8.70 -10.85 9.31
N CYS A 112 -9.87 -10.63 8.73
CA CYS A 112 -10.96 -11.58 8.71
C CYS A 112 -11.28 -12.05 7.28
N GLN A 113 -11.42 -13.37 7.13
CA GLN A 113 -11.87 -14.02 5.91
C GLN A 113 -13.27 -14.62 6.14
N PRO A 114 -14.15 -14.58 5.13
CA PRO A 114 -15.46 -15.20 5.25
C PRO A 114 -15.34 -16.72 5.31
N VAL A 115 -16.21 -17.37 6.07
CA VAL A 115 -16.40 -18.84 6.02
C VAL A 115 -17.88 -19.11 5.74
N THR A 116 -18.74 -19.08 6.75
CA THR A 116 -20.20 -19.09 6.59
C THR A 116 -20.82 -17.73 6.91
N GLY A 117 -20.08 -16.84 7.56
CA GLY A 117 -20.41 -15.45 7.82
C GLY A 117 -19.54 -14.48 7.03
N SER A 118 -20.06 -13.28 6.79
CA SER A 118 -19.41 -12.25 5.98
C SER A 118 -19.98 -10.87 6.31
N LEU A 119 -19.12 -9.92 6.67
CA LEU A 119 -19.51 -8.51 6.84
C LEU A 119 -20.01 -7.92 5.52
N VAL A 120 -19.31 -8.22 4.43
CA VAL A 120 -19.59 -7.65 3.12
C VAL A 120 -20.87 -8.20 2.51
N ASP A 121 -21.14 -9.49 2.70
CA ASP A 121 -22.40 -10.11 2.25
C ASP A 121 -23.53 -9.94 3.28
N TRP A 122 -23.25 -9.29 4.41
CA TRP A 122 -24.19 -9.07 5.51
C TRP A 122 -24.83 -10.37 6.02
N GLN A 123 -23.99 -11.41 6.16
CA GLN A 123 -24.42 -12.78 6.45
C GLN A 123 -23.88 -13.24 7.80
N LYS A 124 -24.77 -13.69 8.69
CA LYS A 124 -24.38 -14.27 9.98
C LYS A 124 -23.67 -15.61 9.79
N GLY A 125 -22.57 -15.84 10.52
CA GLY A 125 -21.91 -17.13 10.53
C GLY A 125 -20.47 -17.08 11.02
N ASP A 126 -19.69 -18.08 10.64
CA ASP A 126 -18.28 -18.23 10.95
C ASP A 126 -17.43 -17.32 10.08
N VAL A 127 -16.41 -16.73 10.70
CA VAL A 127 -15.33 -15.99 10.03
C VAL A 127 -14.00 -16.48 10.56
N ASN A 128 -12.98 -16.50 9.73
CA ASN A 128 -11.62 -16.80 10.15
C ASN A 128 -10.86 -15.49 10.34
N CYS A 129 -10.73 -15.03 11.58
CA CYS A 129 -9.96 -13.82 11.89
C CYS A 129 -8.60 -14.15 12.50
N THR A 130 -7.61 -13.33 12.20
CA THR A 130 -6.30 -13.33 12.86
C THR A 130 -5.96 -11.92 13.35
N ILE A 131 -5.26 -11.84 14.49
CA ILE A 131 -4.73 -10.56 14.96
C ILE A 131 -3.46 -10.25 14.16
N THR A 132 -3.49 -9.15 13.42
CA THR A 132 -2.35 -8.72 12.57
C THR A 132 -1.47 -7.68 13.24
N LYS A 133 -2.00 -6.98 14.24
CA LYS A 133 -1.27 -6.02 15.08
C LYS A 133 -1.92 -5.92 16.45
N TYR A 134 -1.11 -6.02 17.49
CA TYR A 134 -1.53 -5.74 18.86
C TYR A 134 -1.44 -4.24 19.13
N VAL A 135 -2.56 -3.67 19.58
CA VAL A 135 -2.67 -2.27 20.02
C VAL A 135 -2.74 -2.20 21.55
N ALA A 136 -3.36 -3.21 22.16
CA ALA A 136 -3.29 -3.49 23.59
C ALA A 136 -2.16 -4.49 23.90
N ASP A 137 -1.92 -4.75 25.19
CA ASP A 137 -0.93 -5.73 25.63
C ASP A 137 -1.29 -7.13 25.08
N PRO A 138 -0.37 -7.81 24.37
CA PRO A 138 -0.58 -9.19 23.91
C PRO A 138 -0.90 -10.17 25.04
N GLY A 139 -0.38 -9.98 26.25
CA GLY A 139 -0.63 -10.85 27.40
C GLY A 139 -2.05 -10.78 27.95
N GLU A 140 -2.76 -9.68 27.67
CA GLU A 140 -4.15 -9.48 28.07
C GLU A 140 -5.16 -9.76 26.94
N SER A 141 -4.65 -9.88 25.72
CA SER A 141 -5.48 -10.06 24.52
C SER A 141 -5.99 -11.50 24.39
N ALA A 142 -7.27 -11.64 24.06
CA ALA A 142 -7.85 -12.94 23.73
C ALA A 142 -7.55 -13.35 22.28
N SER A 143 -7.72 -14.64 21.98
CA SER A 143 -7.67 -15.15 20.60
C SER A 143 -8.69 -14.44 19.71
N ALA A 144 -8.32 -14.23 18.44
CA ALA A 144 -9.16 -13.55 17.47
C ALA A 144 -10.60 -14.12 17.39
N PRO A 145 -11.60 -13.26 17.11
CA PRO A 145 -12.99 -13.69 17.00
C PRO A 145 -13.21 -14.67 15.84
N SER A 146 -14.21 -15.54 15.98
CA SER A 146 -14.54 -16.56 14.97
C SER A 146 -15.96 -16.45 14.40
N LYS A 147 -16.74 -15.48 14.86
CA LYS A 147 -18.14 -15.27 14.46
C LYS A 147 -18.37 -13.84 14.01
N PHE A 148 -19.22 -13.70 13.01
CA PHE A 148 -19.78 -12.43 12.57
C PHE A 148 -21.31 -12.46 12.66
N SER A 149 -21.88 -11.39 13.21
CA SER A 149 -23.33 -11.19 13.28
C SER A 149 -23.70 -9.80 12.75
N PRO A 150 -24.46 -9.71 11.64
CA PRO A 150 -24.74 -8.43 10.96
C PRO A 150 -25.80 -7.57 11.66
N LYS A 151 -26.73 -8.19 12.39
CA LYS A 151 -27.94 -7.52 12.89
C LYS A 151 -28.24 -7.93 14.33
N ILE A 152 -27.30 -7.66 15.24
CA ILE A 152 -27.57 -7.71 16.67
C ILE A 152 -27.88 -6.28 17.11
N ASP A 153 -29.15 -6.06 17.44
CA ASP A 153 -29.65 -4.78 17.90
C ASP A 153 -29.35 -3.56 17.02
N HIS A 154 -28.27 -2.82 17.31
CA HIS A 154 -27.98 -1.50 16.75
C HIS A 154 -26.75 -1.45 15.85
N GLY A 155 -26.15 -2.62 15.55
CA GLY A 155 -25.02 -2.70 14.63
C GLY A 155 -24.46 -4.10 14.41
N PRO A 156 -23.52 -4.25 13.46
CA PRO A 156 -22.80 -5.50 13.26
C PRO A 156 -21.73 -5.73 14.33
N MET A 157 -21.34 -7.00 14.53
CA MET A 157 -20.33 -7.37 15.52
C MET A 157 -19.45 -8.55 15.09
N PHE A 158 -18.19 -8.52 15.52
CA PHE A 158 -17.25 -9.64 15.52
C PHE A 158 -17.07 -10.15 16.94
N HIS A 159 -17.35 -11.43 17.14
CA HIS A 159 -17.37 -12.06 18.46
C HIS A 159 -16.85 -13.50 18.41
N SER A 160 -16.59 -14.08 19.57
CA SER A 160 -16.31 -15.52 19.71
C SER A 160 -17.52 -16.28 20.25
N SER A 161 -17.55 -17.59 20.05
CA SER A 161 -18.49 -18.49 20.74
C SER A 161 -17.97 -18.86 22.13
N GLY A 162 -18.77 -18.68 23.19
CA GLY A 162 -18.39 -18.96 24.58
C GLY A 162 -19.55 -18.81 25.57
N ARG A 163 -19.28 -19.03 26.88
CA ARG A 163 -20.28 -18.99 27.97
C ARG A 163 -20.84 -17.58 28.26
N TRP A 164 -20.22 -16.55 27.69
CA TRP A 164 -20.58 -15.14 27.77
C TRP A 164 -20.34 -14.53 26.37
N ASP A 165 -21.19 -13.61 25.91
CA ASP A 165 -21.02 -12.96 24.60
C ASP A 165 -19.68 -12.20 24.54
N SER A 166 -18.71 -12.79 23.83
CA SER A 166 -17.31 -12.34 23.77
C SER A 166 -17.08 -11.38 22.61
N ASN A 167 -17.52 -10.14 22.77
CA ASN A 167 -17.45 -9.12 21.71
C ASN A 167 -16.06 -8.52 21.64
N PHE A 168 -15.46 -8.52 20.45
CA PHE A 168 -14.19 -7.84 20.17
C PHE A 168 -14.46 -6.49 19.50
N TYR A 169 -15.33 -6.51 18.50
CA TYR A 169 -15.83 -5.32 17.83
C TYR A 169 -17.36 -5.36 17.82
N TYR A 170 -18.01 -4.32 18.33
CA TYR A 170 -19.43 -4.08 18.15
C TYR A 170 -19.64 -2.65 17.66
N PHE A 171 -20.17 -2.52 16.45
CA PHE A 171 -20.32 -1.24 15.75
C PHE A 171 -21.69 -0.62 16.02
N ASN A 172 -21.98 -0.32 17.29
CA ASN A 172 -23.25 0.28 17.71
C ASN A 172 -23.39 1.73 17.19
N GLY A 173 -24.41 1.98 16.36
CA GLY A 173 -24.73 3.32 15.84
C GLY A 173 -25.88 4.04 16.57
N TYR A 174 -26.23 3.65 17.79
CA TYR A 174 -27.37 4.22 18.53
C TYR A 174 -26.95 4.79 19.88
N THR A 175 -27.33 6.04 20.15
CA THR A 175 -26.97 6.75 21.40
C THR A 175 -28.05 6.68 22.50
N GLY A 176 -29.03 5.77 22.36
CA GLY A 176 -30.09 5.59 23.35
C GLY A 176 -30.05 4.27 24.13
N LYS A 177 -29.27 3.29 23.69
CA LYS A 177 -29.14 1.98 24.34
C LYS A 177 -27.88 1.25 23.89
N TYR A 178 -27.26 0.52 24.83
CA TYR A 178 -25.98 -0.18 24.65
C TYR A 178 -24.85 0.79 24.25
N TRP A 179 -23.66 0.26 23.94
CA TRP A 179 -22.48 1.05 23.58
C TRP A 179 -21.62 0.28 22.56
N PRO A 180 -20.75 0.95 21.78
CA PRO A 180 -19.75 0.28 20.94
C PRO A 180 -18.76 -0.54 21.76
N THR A 181 -18.27 -1.63 21.19
CA THR A 181 -17.24 -2.47 21.83
C THR A 181 -15.98 -2.49 21.00
N HIS A 182 -14.84 -2.24 21.65
CA HIS A 182 -13.49 -2.32 21.09
C HIS A 182 -12.59 -2.99 22.12
N ASP A 183 -12.84 -4.27 22.39
CA ASP A 183 -12.29 -4.99 23.53
C ASP A 183 -11.26 -6.05 23.10
N PRO A 184 -9.95 -5.81 23.32
CA PRO A 184 -8.89 -6.78 23.03
C PRO A 184 -9.04 -8.10 23.80
N CYS A 185 -9.69 -8.07 24.96
CA CYS A 185 -9.89 -9.21 25.84
C CYS A 185 -11.12 -10.05 25.46
N GLY A 186 -11.96 -9.56 24.54
CA GLY A 186 -13.17 -10.27 24.09
C GLY A 186 -14.18 -10.52 25.21
N ARG A 187 -14.35 -9.58 26.16
CA ARG A 187 -15.28 -9.69 27.31
C ARG A 187 -16.46 -8.73 27.22
N ASN A 188 -16.62 -8.04 26.09
CA ASN A 188 -17.61 -6.99 25.90
C ASN A 188 -17.51 -5.86 26.95
N GLY A 189 -16.28 -5.56 27.38
CA GLY A 189 -15.99 -4.55 28.39
C GLY A 189 -15.28 -3.31 27.84
N PRO A 190 -15.13 -2.26 28.67
CA PRO A 190 -14.43 -1.03 28.29
C PRO A 190 -12.90 -1.19 28.41
N ASN A 191 -12.32 -2.24 27.80
CA ASN A 191 -10.88 -2.55 27.85
C ASN A 191 -10.11 -1.98 26.64
N GLN A 192 -10.72 -1.10 25.86
CA GLN A 192 -10.03 -0.42 24.78
C GLN A 192 -8.86 0.42 25.33
N LYS A 193 -7.81 0.60 24.53
CA LYS A 193 -6.65 1.42 24.91
C LYS A 193 -7.08 2.85 25.24
N LYS A 194 -6.80 3.30 26.46
CA LYS A 194 -7.14 4.66 26.95
C LYS A 194 -6.11 5.70 26.50
N ASN A 195 -6.46 6.98 26.65
CA ASN A 195 -5.58 8.13 26.37
C ASN A 195 -5.03 8.17 24.94
N VAL A 196 -5.86 7.78 23.96
CA VAL A 196 -5.53 7.82 22.54
C VAL A 196 -6.01 9.15 21.96
N LEU A 197 -5.12 9.85 21.27
CA LEU A 197 -5.50 11.04 20.50
C LEU A 197 -6.34 10.59 19.30
N ASP A 198 -7.48 11.23 19.10
CA ASP A 198 -8.38 11.00 17.96
C ASP A 198 -8.81 9.52 17.83
N PRO A 199 -9.58 8.97 18.79
CA PRO A 199 -9.96 7.56 18.80
C PRO A 199 -10.85 7.21 17.60
N HIS A 200 -10.44 6.21 16.83
CA HIS A 200 -11.14 5.81 15.60
C HIS A 200 -10.89 4.35 15.21
N GLY A 201 -11.62 3.92 14.18
CA GLY A 201 -11.33 2.69 13.46
C GLY A 201 -11.62 2.81 11.98
N ASN A 202 -11.02 1.90 11.24
CA ASN A 202 -11.01 1.88 9.78
C ASN A 202 -11.28 0.45 9.30
N ILE A 203 -12.19 0.31 8.34
CA ILE A 203 -12.50 -0.94 7.68
C ILE A 203 -12.01 -0.87 6.24
N PHE A 204 -11.23 -1.87 5.87
CA PHE A 204 -10.70 -2.04 4.53
C PHE A 204 -11.20 -3.35 3.92
N ILE A 205 -11.37 -3.36 2.61
CA ILE A 205 -11.79 -4.54 1.84
C ILE A 205 -10.79 -4.83 0.74
N ARG A 206 -10.55 -6.12 0.51
CA ARG A 206 -9.76 -6.64 -0.62
C ARG A 206 -10.39 -7.92 -1.17
N ALA A 207 -10.14 -8.18 -2.46
CA ALA A 207 -10.45 -9.44 -3.10
C ALA A 207 -9.68 -10.61 -2.46
N GLU A 208 -10.27 -11.81 -2.49
CA GLU A 208 -9.58 -13.02 -2.06
C GLU A 208 -8.48 -13.40 -3.06
N SER A 209 -7.30 -13.77 -2.54
CA SER A 209 -6.26 -14.39 -3.35
C SER A 209 -6.68 -15.83 -3.68
N LEU A 210 -7.19 -16.05 -4.90
CA LEU A 210 -7.56 -17.38 -5.40
C LEU A 210 -6.34 -18.26 -5.77
N LEU A 211 -5.18 -18.08 -5.13
CA LEU A 211 -4.00 -18.90 -5.40
C LEU A 211 -4.09 -20.33 -4.81
N GLY A 212 -5.21 -20.72 -4.18
CA GLY A 212 -5.30 -21.97 -3.41
C GLY A 212 -6.30 -23.04 -3.89
N THR A 213 -7.27 -22.76 -4.77
CA THR A 213 -8.30 -23.75 -5.13
C THR A 213 -8.49 -23.89 -6.63
N CYS A 214 -7.78 -24.85 -7.19
CA CYS A 214 -8.17 -25.51 -8.43
C CYS A 214 -9.34 -26.45 -8.12
N LEU A 215 -10.58 -25.96 -8.08
CA LEU A 215 -11.76 -26.84 -8.08
C LEU A 215 -12.88 -26.32 -9.00
N LEU A 216 -13.04 -27.11 -10.05
CA LEU A 216 -14.19 -27.34 -10.91
C LEU A 216 -15.53 -27.19 -10.16
N SER A 217 -16.49 -26.45 -10.75
CA SER A 217 -17.76 -27.00 -11.26
C SER A 217 -18.90 -25.96 -11.37
N TYR A 218 -19.66 -26.08 -12.46
CA TYR A 218 -20.99 -25.49 -12.76
C TYR A 218 -21.14 -23.95 -12.82
N GLY A 219 -20.80 -23.40 -13.99
CA GLY A 219 -21.80 -22.86 -14.91
C GLY A 219 -22.76 -21.76 -14.43
N LEU A 220 -22.27 -20.59 -13.99
CA LEU A 220 -23.02 -19.30 -14.07
C LEU A 220 -22.15 -18.04 -13.86
N PHE A 221 -20.86 -18.08 -14.24
CA PHE A 221 -19.93 -16.94 -14.11
C PHE A 221 -19.04 -16.71 -15.35
N ARG A 222 -19.55 -16.95 -16.56
CA ARG A 222 -18.71 -16.99 -17.78
C ARG A 222 -18.54 -15.68 -18.56
N PHE A 223 -19.17 -14.57 -18.17
CA PHE A 223 -19.00 -13.30 -18.93
C PHE A 223 -18.18 -12.23 -18.21
N HIS A 224 -18.19 -12.15 -16.88
CA HIS A 224 -17.42 -11.12 -16.15
C HIS A 224 -15.92 -11.45 -16.01
N GLN A 225 -15.55 -12.74 -16.00
CA GLN A 225 -14.15 -13.14 -15.86
C GLN A 225 -13.31 -12.98 -17.13
N ARG A 226 -13.88 -13.00 -18.35
CA ARG A 226 -13.07 -12.89 -19.58
C ARG A 226 -12.50 -11.49 -19.80
N TYR A 227 -13.18 -10.45 -19.31
CA TYR A 227 -12.71 -9.07 -19.41
C TYR A 227 -11.68 -8.76 -18.32
N LEU A 228 -11.92 -9.20 -17.08
CA LEU A 228 -10.96 -9.10 -15.97
C LEU A 228 -9.71 -9.97 -16.18
N GLN A 229 -9.82 -11.19 -16.73
CA GLN A 229 -8.65 -12.04 -17.01
C GLN A 229 -7.76 -11.50 -18.13
N LYS A 230 -8.25 -10.63 -19.04
CA LYS A 230 -7.40 -10.07 -20.10
C LYS A 230 -6.53 -8.90 -19.60
N LYS A 231 -6.91 -8.24 -18.50
CA LYS A 231 -6.17 -7.14 -17.86
C LYS A 231 -5.45 -7.53 -16.56
N ILE A 232 -5.93 -8.55 -15.83
CA ILE A 232 -5.36 -9.02 -14.53
C ILE A 232 -4.40 -10.21 -14.70
N ARG A 233 -4.19 -10.73 -15.91
CA ARG A 233 -3.21 -11.82 -16.18
C ARG A 233 -1.74 -11.40 -16.19
N ALA A 234 -1.41 -10.13 -16.02
CA ALA A 234 -0.02 -9.78 -15.74
C ALA A 234 0.21 -9.96 -14.24
N SER A 235 0.69 -11.14 -13.82
CA SER A 235 1.39 -11.23 -12.53
C SER A 235 2.38 -10.06 -12.44
N PRO A 236 2.46 -9.32 -11.32
CA PRO A 236 3.36 -8.18 -11.21
C PRO A 236 4.77 -8.63 -11.58
N ARG A 237 5.27 -8.15 -12.72
CA ARG A 237 6.59 -8.55 -13.21
C ARG A 237 7.65 -7.80 -12.42
N GLY A 238 8.79 -8.43 -12.19
CA GLY A 238 9.93 -7.89 -11.46
C GLY A 238 9.96 -8.29 -9.98
N LEU A 239 9.01 -9.09 -9.48
CA LEU A 239 9.04 -9.53 -8.07
C LEU A 239 9.94 -10.74 -7.83
N THR A 240 10.12 -11.58 -8.85
CA THR A 240 10.95 -12.79 -8.78
C THR A 240 11.91 -12.83 -9.96
N GLN A 241 13.00 -13.58 -9.81
CA GLN A 241 13.93 -13.85 -10.90
C GLN A 241 13.23 -14.47 -12.13
N HIS A 242 12.16 -15.24 -11.89
CA HIS A 242 11.37 -15.87 -12.96
C HIS A 242 10.43 -14.91 -13.70
N SER A 243 10.19 -13.72 -13.16
CA SER A 243 9.24 -12.73 -13.67
C SER A 243 9.90 -11.40 -14.06
N THR A 244 11.18 -11.41 -14.42
CA THR A 244 11.96 -10.18 -14.65
C THR A 244 11.38 -9.26 -15.73
N VAL A 245 11.70 -7.97 -15.60
CA VAL A 245 11.43 -6.93 -16.59
C VAL A 245 12.72 -6.43 -17.22
N THR A 246 12.67 -5.86 -18.42
CA THR A 246 13.89 -5.37 -19.10
C THR A 246 14.45 -4.09 -18.49
N SER A 247 13.61 -3.26 -17.86
CA SER A 247 14.05 -2.03 -17.19
C SER A 247 13.00 -1.58 -16.17
N CYS A 248 13.37 -0.63 -15.31
CA CYS A 248 12.41 0.04 -14.43
C CYS A 248 11.38 0.87 -15.21
N LYS A 249 11.68 1.29 -16.45
CA LYS A 249 10.69 1.93 -17.32
C LYS A 249 9.65 0.93 -17.80
N THR A 250 10.06 -0.26 -18.21
CA THR A 250 9.15 -1.37 -18.56
C THR A 250 8.31 -1.79 -17.36
N LEU A 251 8.88 -1.71 -16.16
CA LEU A 251 8.16 -1.92 -14.90
C LEU A 251 7.03 -0.89 -14.70
N LEU A 252 7.35 0.39 -14.91
CA LEU A 252 6.41 1.51 -14.79
C LEU A 252 5.32 1.49 -15.88
N ASP A 253 5.62 0.98 -17.07
CA ASP A 253 4.65 0.91 -18.18
C ASP A 253 3.67 -0.26 -18.07
N GLN A 254 3.72 -1.03 -16.99
CA GLN A 254 2.72 -2.06 -16.71
C GLN A 254 1.35 -1.43 -16.43
N SER A 255 0.29 -2.20 -16.68
CA SER A 255 -1.09 -1.77 -16.39
C SER A 255 -1.33 -1.39 -14.93
N LEU A 256 -0.49 -1.91 -14.03
CA LEU A 256 -0.41 -1.57 -12.62
C LEU A 256 1.07 -1.28 -12.29
N PRO A 257 1.52 -0.03 -12.39
CA PRO A 257 2.89 0.32 -12.03
C PRO A 257 3.12 0.07 -10.54
N PRO A 258 4.18 -0.65 -10.14
CA PRO A 258 4.49 -0.84 -8.73
C PRO A 258 5.10 0.43 -8.12
N SER A 259 5.20 0.46 -6.79
CA SER A 259 5.88 1.54 -6.06
C SER A 259 7.39 1.54 -6.30
N THR A 260 8.07 2.62 -5.93
CA THR A 260 9.54 2.66 -5.85
C THR A 260 10.05 1.53 -4.93
N GLY A 261 11.10 0.83 -5.34
CA GLY A 261 11.63 -0.29 -4.58
C GLY A 261 12.57 -1.20 -5.36
N ILE A 262 12.84 -2.38 -4.82
CA ILE A 262 13.80 -3.34 -5.38
C ILE A 262 13.07 -4.36 -6.26
N TYR A 263 13.50 -4.48 -7.51
CA TYR A 263 12.90 -5.39 -8.49
C TYR A 263 13.95 -6.18 -9.25
N TRP A 264 13.57 -7.36 -9.71
CA TRP A 264 14.34 -8.19 -10.61
C TRP A 264 14.23 -7.66 -12.05
N ILE A 265 15.37 -7.22 -12.58
CA ILE A 265 15.49 -6.78 -13.97
C ILE A 265 16.41 -7.70 -14.75
N ASN A 266 16.18 -7.79 -16.06
CA ASN A 266 17.03 -8.49 -17.02
C ASN A 266 17.11 -7.66 -18.31
N PRO A 267 18.00 -6.67 -18.38
CA PRO A 267 18.07 -5.76 -19.52
C PRO A 267 18.46 -6.44 -20.84
N GLU A 268 19.13 -7.59 -20.77
CA GLU A 268 19.51 -8.38 -21.95
C GLU A 268 18.36 -9.24 -22.48
N GLY A 269 17.49 -9.73 -21.59
CA GLY A 269 16.30 -10.51 -21.94
C GLY A 269 16.56 -11.90 -22.53
N VAL A 270 17.81 -12.29 -22.78
CA VAL A 270 18.18 -13.55 -23.47
C VAL A 270 18.16 -14.76 -22.53
N SER A 271 18.66 -14.61 -21.29
CA SER A 271 18.70 -15.68 -20.29
C SER A 271 18.27 -15.17 -18.92
N GLN A 272 17.50 -15.99 -18.21
CA GLN A 272 17.04 -15.69 -16.85
C GLN A 272 18.17 -15.74 -15.80
N SER A 273 19.30 -16.36 -16.13
CA SER A 273 20.52 -16.34 -15.30
C SER A 273 21.14 -14.94 -15.18
N ASN A 274 20.89 -14.06 -16.15
CA ASN A 274 21.46 -12.71 -16.19
C ASN A 274 20.57 -11.69 -15.46
N ALA A 275 19.49 -12.16 -14.84
CA ALA A 275 18.62 -11.34 -14.03
C ALA A 275 19.28 -10.96 -12.71
N PHE A 276 19.11 -9.71 -12.30
CA PHE A 276 19.61 -9.20 -11.02
C PHE A 276 18.63 -8.21 -10.41
N LYS A 277 18.80 -7.93 -9.11
CA LYS A 277 18.00 -6.93 -8.41
C LYS A 277 18.52 -5.53 -8.67
N ALA A 278 17.62 -4.58 -8.92
CA ALA A 278 17.92 -3.18 -9.04
C ALA A 278 16.86 -2.34 -8.31
N TYR A 279 17.26 -1.18 -7.81
CA TYR A 279 16.33 -0.20 -7.29
C TYR A 279 15.67 0.57 -8.44
N CYS A 280 14.34 0.56 -8.47
CA CYS A 280 13.51 1.28 -9.42
C CYS A 280 12.84 2.46 -8.73
N ASP A 281 13.09 3.67 -9.22
CA ASP A 281 12.35 4.87 -8.82
C ASP A 281 11.23 5.16 -9.84
N THR A 282 10.00 5.00 -9.38
CA THR A 282 8.78 5.14 -10.18
C THR A 282 8.15 6.52 -10.06
N ASN A 283 8.71 7.41 -9.25
CA ASN A 283 8.06 8.65 -8.83
C ASN A 283 8.78 9.89 -9.36
N THR A 284 10.11 9.93 -9.30
CA THR A 284 10.87 11.13 -9.60
C THR A 284 10.82 11.48 -11.09
N TYR A 285 10.47 12.71 -11.46
CA TYR A 285 10.40 13.19 -12.86
C TYR A 285 9.69 12.22 -13.84
N GLY A 286 8.54 11.68 -13.43
CA GLY A 286 7.76 10.74 -14.24
C GLY A 286 8.20 9.28 -14.14
N GLY A 287 9.21 8.98 -13.32
CA GLY A 287 9.60 7.65 -12.91
C GLY A 287 10.26 6.79 -13.99
N GLY A 288 10.43 5.51 -13.66
CA GLY A 288 11.02 4.50 -14.55
C GLY A 288 12.54 4.50 -14.50
N TRP A 289 13.13 5.17 -13.51
CA TRP A 289 14.57 5.26 -13.34
C TRP A 289 15.10 4.00 -12.67
N THR A 290 16.22 3.49 -13.18
CA THR A 290 17.00 2.44 -12.53
C THR A 290 18.19 3.09 -11.83
N LEU A 291 18.37 2.86 -10.53
CA LEU A 291 19.55 3.34 -9.82
C LEU A 291 20.76 2.50 -10.23
N VAL A 292 21.72 3.14 -10.89
CA VAL A 292 22.92 2.47 -11.42
C VAL A 292 24.19 2.80 -10.63
N TRP A 293 24.18 3.89 -9.87
CA TRP A 293 25.34 4.34 -9.11
C TRP A 293 24.93 5.24 -7.95
N SER A 294 25.41 4.91 -6.75
CA SER A 294 25.38 5.74 -5.55
C SER A 294 26.82 5.91 -5.08
N TYR A 295 27.20 7.12 -4.67
CA TYR A 295 28.58 7.38 -4.27
C TYR A 295 28.70 8.44 -3.19
N SER A 296 29.84 8.43 -2.52
CA SER A 296 30.27 9.44 -1.56
C SER A 296 31.66 9.97 -1.93
N PHE A 297 32.20 10.86 -1.09
CA PHE A 297 33.51 11.47 -1.25
C PHE A 297 34.46 10.94 -0.18
N THR A 298 35.72 10.64 -0.56
CA THR A 298 36.75 10.22 0.41
C THR A 298 37.13 11.33 1.38
N ASN A 299 37.02 12.60 0.96
CA ASN A 299 37.32 13.76 1.79
C ASN A 299 36.39 14.94 1.48
N TYR A 300 35.12 14.81 1.89
CA TYR A 300 34.10 15.84 1.67
C TYR A 300 34.44 17.20 2.31
N ALA A 301 35.14 17.22 3.44
CA ALA A 301 35.53 18.47 4.11
C ALA A 301 36.48 19.33 3.26
N HIS A 302 37.22 18.70 2.34
CA HIS A 302 38.19 19.36 1.46
C HIS A 302 37.90 19.00 0.01
N LEU A 303 36.73 19.40 -0.50
CA LEU A 303 36.29 19.07 -1.87
C LEU A 303 37.29 19.43 -2.98
N ASN A 304 38.08 20.50 -2.77
CA ASN A 304 39.05 21.01 -3.73
C ASN A 304 40.45 20.39 -3.59
N ASP A 305 40.64 19.44 -2.67
CA ASP A 305 41.93 18.78 -2.44
C ASP A 305 42.15 17.64 -3.44
N GLY A 306 43.38 17.48 -3.94
CA GLY A 306 43.73 16.43 -4.90
C GLY A 306 43.64 15.01 -4.35
N SER A 307 43.55 14.85 -3.02
CA SER A 307 43.29 13.57 -2.34
C SER A 307 41.80 13.21 -2.24
N ASN A 308 40.89 14.15 -2.54
CA ASN A 308 39.46 13.88 -2.56
C ASN A 308 39.06 13.16 -3.86
N ALA A 309 38.32 12.07 -3.72
CA ALA A 309 37.82 11.28 -4.83
C ALA A 309 36.39 10.80 -4.56
N ILE A 310 35.67 10.50 -5.63
CA ILE A 310 34.39 9.79 -5.53
C ILE A 310 34.64 8.31 -5.24
N THR A 311 33.87 7.72 -4.33
CA THR A 311 33.94 6.31 -3.98
C THR A 311 32.55 5.69 -3.70
N PRO A 312 32.29 4.45 -4.16
CA PRO A 312 33.09 3.69 -5.11
C PRO A 312 32.93 4.24 -6.53
N ARG A 313 33.87 3.87 -7.42
CA ARG A 313 33.70 4.12 -8.85
C ARG A 313 33.12 2.88 -9.55
N PRO A 314 32.31 3.06 -10.61
CA PRO A 314 31.98 1.96 -11.52
C PRO A 314 33.20 1.51 -12.32
N ASN A 315 33.08 0.34 -12.95
CA ASN A 315 34.14 -0.28 -13.76
C ASN A 315 34.30 0.32 -15.18
N TRP A 316 33.96 1.59 -15.39
CA TRP A 316 34.20 2.25 -16.67
C TRP A 316 35.72 2.38 -16.95
N PRO A 317 36.13 2.47 -18.22
CA PRO A 317 37.53 2.68 -18.57
C PRO A 317 38.09 3.95 -17.92
N ALA A 318 39.24 3.82 -17.25
CA ALA A 318 39.92 4.91 -16.58
C ALA A 318 41.44 4.78 -16.79
N LYS A 319 42.19 5.87 -16.59
CA LYS A 319 43.65 5.83 -16.60
C LYS A 319 44.18 4.94 -15.46
N ASN A 320 45.36 4.38 -15.63
CA ASN A 320 46.00 3.49 -14.65
C ASN A 320 46.24 4.15 -13.28
N GLU A 321 46.31 5.48 -13.25
CA GLU A 321 46.51 6.29 -12.03
C GLU A 321 45.27 6.35 -11.12
N VAL A 322 44.09 5.93 -11.61
CA VAL A 322 42.84 5.99 -10.84
C VAL A 322 42.76 4.84 -9.84
N ASN A 323 42.93 5.17 -8.56
CA ASN A 323 43.04 4.23 -7.45
C ASN A 323 41.76 4.04 -6.61
N ALA A 324 40.67 4.77 -6.90
CA ALA A 324 39.40 4.58 -6.20
C ALA A 324 38.84 3.14 -6.43
N PRO A 325 38.27 2.51 -5.40
CA PRO A 325 37.82 1.12 -5.46
C PRO A 325 36.69 0.95 -6.50
N ILE A 326 36.76 -0.14 -7.26
CA ILE A 326 35.77 -0.49 -8.29
C ILE A 326 34.70 -1.38 -7.70
N PHE A 327 33.45 -0.95 -7.75
CA PHE A 327 32.30 -1.75 -7.36
C PHE A 327 31.48 -2.10 -8.62
N ILE A 328 30.88 -3.29 -8.62
CA ILE A 328 30.05 -3.81 -9.73
C ILE A 328 28.68 -4.35 -9.25
N THR A 329 28.38 -4.19 -7.95
CA THR A 329 27.11 -4.57 -7.35
C THR A 329 26.10 -3.43 -7.52
N PRO A 330 24.91 -3.69 -8.08
CA PRO A 330 23.87 -2.68 -8.18
C PRO A 330 23.47 -2.13 -6.80
N PRO A 331 23.41 -0.80 -6.61
CA PRO A 331 22.84 -0.22 -5.39
C PRO A 331 21.35 -0.56 -5.30
N LEU A 332 20.90 -0.99 -4.11
CA LEU A 332 19.51 -1.35 -3.82
C LEU A 332 18.78 -0.28 -3.01
N ASN A 333 19.50 0.79 -2.64
CA ASN A 333 19.03 2.01 -2.01
C ASN A 333 19.95 3.19 -2.44
N GLU A 334 19.43 4.41 -2.40
CA GLU A 334 20.15 5.65 -2.71
C GLU A 334 21.31 5.95 -1.74
N THR A 335 21.46 5.17 -0.66
CA THR A 335 22.52 5.31 0.34
C THR A 335 23.58 4.19 0.30
N ASP A 336 23.44 3.19 -0.57
CA ASP A 336 24.26 1.97 -0.51
C ASP A 336 25.73 2.17 -0.92
N ASN A 337 26.09 3.33 -1.51
CA ASN A 337 27.44 3.60 -2.03
C ASN A 337 27.97 2.43 -2.85
N ASP A 338 27.22 2.06 -3.89
CA ASP A 338 27.43 0.91 -4.75
C ASP A 338 27.31 1.32 -6.22
N ALA A 339 27.85 0.49 -7.13
CA ALA A 339 27.88 0.76 -8.56
C ALA A 339 27.50 -0.47 -9.37
N MET A 340 26.45 -0.39 -10.17
CA MET A 340 26.11 -1.41 -11.15
C MET A 340 27.20 -1.49 -12.21
N ASN A 341 27.53 -2.72 -12.65
CA ASN A 341 28.45 -2.93 -13.76
C ASN A 341 28.08 -2.06 -14.98
N PHE A 342 29.04 -1.26 -15.43
CA PHE A 342 28.89 -0.24 -16.46
C PHE A 342 28.41 -0.82 -17.81
N SER A 343 28.70 -2.09 -18.08
CA SER A 343 28.23 -2.77 -19.30
C SER A 343 26.70 -2.81 -19.44
N HIS A 344 25.95 -2.79 -18.33
CA HIS A 344 24.49 -2.80 -18.32
C HIS A 344 23.86 -1.44 -18.58
N TRP A 345 24.58 -0.33 -18.33
CA TRP A 345 23.99 1.01 -18.34
C TRP A 345 23.42 1.37 -19.71
N LYS A 346 24.09 0.97 -20.79
CA LYS A 346 23.65 1.19 -22.17
C LYS A 346 22.35 0.45 -22.54
N GLN A 347 21.97 -0.57 -21.77
CA GLN A 347 20.78 -1.40 -22.01
C GLN A 347 19.53 -0.83 -21.31
N LEU A 348 19.71 0.06 -20.33
CA LEU A 348 18.62 0.58 -19.48
C LEU A 348 17.93 1.82 -20.06
N GLY A 349 18.65 2.68 -20.75
CA GLY A 349 18.09 3.90 -21.32
C GLY A 349 19.14 4.93 -21.74
N ARG A 350 18.66 6.09 -22.22
CA ARG A 350 19.50 7.22 -22.67
C ARG A 350 19.23 8.54 -21.92
N GLN A 351 18.27 8.54 -21.00
CA GLN A 351 18.03 9.67 -20.11
C GLN A 351 18.82 9.46 -18.82
N VAL A 352 19.33 10.54 -18.23
CA VAL A 352 20.12 10.48 -16.99
C VAL A 352 19.50 11.40 -15.96
N LEU A 353 19.23 10.86 -14.78
CA LEU A 353 18.84 11.60 -13.59
C LEU A 353 20.01 11.56 -12.60
N ILE A 354 20.51 12.72 -12.19
CA ILE A 354 21.50 12.87 -11.13
C ILE A 354 20.82 13.53 -9.94
N LYS A 355 20.75 12.80 -8.83
CA LYS A 355 20.32 13.32 -7.54
C LYS A 355 21.55 13.68 -6.73
N SER A 356 21.47 14.77 -5.99
CA SER A 356 22.53 15.20 -5.08
C SER A 356 21.92 15.84 -3.84
N ASN A 357 22.56 15.63 -2.69
CA ASN A 357 22.26 16.31 -1.44
C ASN A 357 23.13 17.56 -1.23
N ILE A 358 24.07 17.83 -2.13
CA ILE A 358 25.01 18.97 -2.06
C ILE A 358 24.94 19.87 -3.31
N ASN A 359 24.09 19.52 -4.28
CA ASN A 359 23.86 20.30 -5.50
C ASN A 359 22.44 20.04 -6.04
N ASN A 360 22.01 20.86 -7.00
CA ASN A 360 20.73 20.69 -7.67
C ASN A 360 20.65 19.36 -8.43
N TRP A 361 19.44 18.82 -8.52
CA TRP A 361 19.19 17.62 -9.30
C TRP A 361 19.16 17.96 -10.79
N LEU A 362 19.72 17.07 -11.61
CA LEU A 362 19.82 17.26 -13.05
C LEU A 362 19.10 16.13 -13.77
N VAL A 363 18.27 16.49 -14.76
CA VAL A 363 17.69 15.54 -15.70
C VAL A 363 18.20 15.88 -17.09
N CYS A 364 18.89 14.94 -17.71
CA CYS A 364 19.44 15.07 -19.04
C CYS A 364 18.64 14.18 -20.00
N HIS A 365 18.07 14.79 -21.04
CA HIS A 365 17.43 14.08 -22.15
C HIS A 365 18.40 13.98 -23.35
N PRO A 366 18.34 12.91 -24.15
CA PRO A 366 19.16 12.79 -25.35
C PRO A 366 18.72 13.83 -26.40
N GLY A 367 19.62 14.75 -26.77
CA GLY A 367 19.42 15.68 -27.89
C GLY A 367 19.95 15.14 -29.23
N PRO A 368 19.87 15.91 -30.34
CA PRO A 368 20.60 15.59 -31.57
C PRO A 368 22.10 15.70 -31.28
N GLY A 369 22.77 14.54 -31.18
CA GLY A 369 24.10 14.38 -30.55
C GLY A 369 24.13 13.45 -29.33
N SER A 370 22.96 12.90 -28.97
CA SER A 370 22.64 11.84 -27.97
C SER A 370 23.85 11.29 -27.24
N LEU A 371 23.94 11.57 -25.93
CA LEU A 371 24.73 10.89 -24.89
C LEU A 371 25.35 9.56 -25.37
N VAL A 372 26.44 9.65 -26.12
CA VAL A 372 27.42 8.59 -26.27
C VAL A 372 28.35 8.86 -25.10
N PHE A 373 28.57 7.88 -24.23
CA PHE A 373 29.67 7.96 -23.26
C PHE A 373 30.97 8.11 -24.07
N GLY A 374 31.41 9.35 -24.31
CA GLY A 374 32.45 9.72 -25.28
C GLY A 374 32.18 10.94 -26.18
N GLY A 375 30.96 11.51 -26.21
CA GLY A 375 30.60 12.69 -27.01
C GLY A 375 30.25 13.94 -26.18
N LYS A 376 30.51 15.14 -26.72
CA LYS A 376 30.20 16.44 -26.08
C LYS A 376 28.70 16.58 -25.81
N VAL A 377 28.35 16.92 -24.57
CA VAL A 377 26.96 17.13 -24.10
C VAL A 377 26.68 18.62 -23.97
N THR A 378 25.52 19.08 -24.46
CA THR A 378 24.94 20.38 -24.13
C THR A 378 23.83 20.19 -23.08
N SER A 379 24.00 20.79 -21.91
CA SER A 379 22.98 20.83 -20.84
C SER A 379 22.25 22.17 -20.84
N THR A 380 20.99 22.18 -20.42
CA THR A 380 20.22 23.41 -20.14
C THR A 380 19.97 23.48 -18.64
N VAL A 381 20.51 24.49 -17.98
CA VAL A 381 20.26 24.76 -16.55
C VAL A 381 19.03 25.66 -16.45
N ARG A 382 18.01 25.26 -15.70
CA ARG A 382 16.94 26.16 -15.25
C ARG A 382 17.13 26.42 -13.76
N SER A 383 17.40 27.68 -13.41
CA SER A 383 17.44 28.16 -12.03
C SER A 383 16.02 28.45 -11.53
N SER A 384 15.73 28.09 -10.27
CA SER A 384 14.56 28.59 -9.54
C SER A 384 15.00 29.71 -8.60
N ASN A 385 14.41 30.90 -8.78
CA ASN A 385 14.50 32.01 -7.83
C ASN A 385 13.67 31.70 -6.57
N THR A 386 14.27 32.03 -5.43
CA THR A 386 13.77 32.22 -4.05
C THR A 386 12.37 31.75 -3.68
#